data_AF-A0A0P7TY97-F1
#
_entry.id   AF-A0A0P7TY97-F1
#
_cell.length_a   1.000
_cell.length_b   1.000
_cell.length_c   1.000
_cell.angle_alpha   90.00
_cell.angle_beta   90.00
_cell.angle_gamma   90.00
#
_symmetry.space_group_name_H-M   'P 1'
#
loop_
_entity.id
_entity.type
_entity.pdbx_description
1 polymer ?
#
loop_
_entity_poly.entity_id
_entity_poly.type
_entity_poly.pdbx_seq_one_letter_code
_entity_poly.pdbx_strand_id
1 'polypeptide(L)'
;ALDRRSVQGSRALERFKRDLFTSGVLQYCSDALRFEYAHVEGGLHTAAHLADVLSAFLTEIRPVVLEGILDDIVYKLGCGSSAVLGGGAARTLLLVAKSHSSIARSIPRKYRGLDALLKTDWRGKGFDAVVEQLLDLLMEGLPDQEEDEDAPQSCEHVAEKLPKRREELQSQRKKAEEELRLQVRLRRQRALREFHQRQLYLLEIVPAGQVDKYLAEVESRAAVIIQKVWRGHRERRSFQQQKEALGQFKAAVTIQRAFLKRRRILQSTLSPWRGPKGLTDARRAELMKQVEEHMARHPGGPMSPERCRELHRRTQEMLRQYLMGREVERRAEHHGQALLAQINTDIELLANAPPLKDVAEVDSDLYLSRSGPVAYRARQSHNALLNASRYPWWKRLGDEFQDPESVPAENLAENFESLYFG
;
A
#
# COMPACT_ATOMS: atom_id res chain seq x y z
N ALA A 1 26.53 32.83 17.88
CA ALA A 1 27.58 31.78 18.01
C ALA A 1 27.25 30.96 19.24
N LEU A 2 26.67 29.76 19.05
CA LEU A 2 26.38 28.85 20.17
C LEU A 2 27.53 27.84 20.27
N ASP A 3 28.17 27.86 21.43
CA ASP A 3 29.35 27.10 21.82
C ASP A 3 29.17 25.60 21.56
N ARG A 4 29.83 25.08 20.51
CA ARG A 4 30.01 23.63 20.32
C ARG A 4 31.13 23.16 21.24
N ARG A 5 30.81 22.90 22.50
CA ARG A 5 31.73 22.16 23.38
C ARG A 5 31.82 20.72 22.89
N SER A 6 33.00 20.35 22.41
CA SER A 6 33.40 18.97 22.14
C SER A 6 33.22 18.13 23.40
N VAL A 7 32.20 17.27 23.41
CA VAL A 7 32.03 16.23 24.44
C VAL A 7 32.46 14.91 23.83
N GLN A 8 33.71 14.84 23.39
CA GLN A 8 34.38 13.57 23.15
C GLN A 8 34.85 13.05 24.52
N GLY A 9 34.10 12.11 25.11
CA GLY A 9 34.59 11.31 26.25
C GLY A 9 33.87 11.42 27.59
N SER A 10 32.63 11.94 27.66
CA SER A 10 31.88 11.95 28.92
C SER A 10 31.00 10.70 29.04
N ARG A 11 30.99 10.05 30.22
CA ARG A 11 30.03 8.97 30.58
C ARG A 11 28.56 9.36 30.30
N ALA A 12 28.26 10.65 30.21
CA ALA A 12 26.97 11.17 29.78
C ALA A 12 26.64 10.87 28.31
N LEU A 13 27.63 10.91 27.40
CA LEU A 13 27.47 10.55 26.00
C LEU A 13 27.23 9.04 25.86
N GLU A 14 27.93 8.20 26.61
CA GLU A 14 27.69 6.76 26.63
C GLU A 14 26.31 6.40 27.20
N ARG A 15 25.86 7.07 28.26
CA ARG A 15 24.50 6.90 28.80
C ARG A 15 23.45 7.34 27.79
N PHE A 16 23.62 8.51 27.19
CA PHE A 16 22.74 9.03 26.16
C PHE A 16 22.66 8.09 24.94
N LYS A 17 23.80 7.56 24.48
CA LYS A 17 23.86 6.54 23.42
C LYS A 17 23.07 5.30 23.84
N ARG A 18 23.30 4.77 25.05
CA ARG A 18 22.64 3.56 25.58
C ARG A 18 21.13 3.76 25.75
N ASP A 19 20.69 4.96 26.14
CA ASP A 19 19.28 5.35 26.24
C ASP A 19 18.63 5.51 24.86
N LEU A 20 19.38 5.94 23.84
CA LEU A 20 18.93 5.95 22.44
C LEU A 20 18.73 4.52 21.89
N PHE A 21 19.57 3.58 22.32
CA PHE A 21 19.43 2.15 21.98
C PHE A 21 18.19 1.52 22.62
N THR A 22 17.90 1.82 23.89
CA THR A 22 16.75 1.23 24.61
C THR A 22 15.42 1.90 24.26
N SER A 23 15.43 3.17 23.83
CA SER A 23 14.23 3.93 23.44
C SER A 23 13.68 3.59 22.05
N GLY A 24 14.33 2.68 21.30
CA GLY A 24 13.84 2.23 19.99
C GLY A 24 14.01 3.27 18.88
N VAL A 25 14.75 4.36 19.11
CA VAL A 25 14.95 5.44 18.14
C VAL A 25 15.72 4.95 16.90
N LEU A 26 16.68 4.04 17.07
CA LEU A 26 17.41 3.44 15.95
C LEU A 26 16.52 2.48 15.14
N GLN A 27 15.64 1.74 15.82
CA GLN A 27 14.63 0.91 15.17
C GLN A 27 13.65 1.80 14.37
N TYR A 28 13.21 2.91 14.95
CA TYR A 28 12.42 3.93 14.26
C TYR A 28 13.16 4.53 13.06
N CYS A 29 14.45 4.85 13.16
CA CYS A 29 15.21 5.36 12.01
C CYS A 29 15.36 4.30 10.91
N SER A 30 15.54 3.02 11.27
CA SER A 30 15.56 1.90 10.33
C SER A 30 14.19 1.66 9.66
N ASP A 31 13.11 1.72 10.44
CA ASP A 31 11.74 1.55 9.96
C ASP A 31 11.26 2.76 9.17
N ALA A 32 11.67 3.98 9.56
CA ALA A 32 11.42 5.20 8.82
C ALA A 32 12.03 5.10 7.43
N LEU A 33 13.27 4.61 7.36
CA LEU A 33 13.93 4.36 6.10
C LEU A 33 13.10 3.43 5.17
N ARG A 34 12.24 2.53 5.67
CA ARG A 34 11.39 1.66 4.83
C ARG A 34 10.28 2.40 4.05
N PHE A 35 10.00 3.67 4.36
CA PHE A 35 8.97 4.43 3.64
C PHE A 35 9.42 4.91 2.24
N GLU A 36 8.45 5.03 1.34
CA GLU A 36 8.68 5.51 -0.03
C GLU A 36 8.79 7.05 -0.05
N TYR A 37 10.02 7.57 -0.01
CA TYR A 37 10.29 9.01 0.07
C TYR A 37 10.15 9.77 -1.26
N ALA A 38 9.87 9.07 -2.36
CA ALA A 38 9.77 9.65 -3.71
C ALA A 38 8.65 10.70 -3.84
N HIS A 39 7.61 10.62 -3.01
CA HIS A 39 6.41 11.45 -3.11
C HIS A 39 6.34 12.61 -2.09
N VAL A 40 7.39 12.79 -1.28
CA VAL A 40 7.47 13.77 -0.18
C VAL A 40 8.56 14.81 -0.51
N GLU A 41 8.18 16.09 -0.64
CA GLU A 41 9.15 17.19 -0.82
C GLU A 41 10.13 17.23 0.36
N GLY A 42 11.43 17.18 0.08
CA GLY A 42 12.47 17.09 1.10
C GLY A 42 12.60 15.72 1.77
N GLY A 43 11.70 14.77 1.51
CA GLY A 43 11.72 13.43 2.11
C GLY A 43 12.97 12.63 1.77
N LEU A 44 13.48 12.77 0.55
CA LEU A 44 14.74 12.16 0.11
C LEU A 44 15.95 12.74 0.86
N HIS A 45 15.92 14.04 1.19
CA HIS A 45 16.96 14.69 1.98
C HIS A 45 16.89 14.27 3.45
N THR A 46 15.68 14.14 4.01
CA THR A 46 15.47 13.61 5.37
C THR A 46 15.90 12.15 5.48
N ALA A 47 15.63 11.33 4.47
CA ALA A 47 16.07 9.95 4.40
C ALA A 47 17.60 9.83 4.30
N ALA A 48 18.24 10.70 3.50
CA ALA A 48 19.70 10.79 3.45
C ALA A 48 20.28 11.23 4.80
N HIS A 49 19.70 12.23 5.47
CA HIS A 49 20.10 12.63 6.82
C HIS A 49 19.90 11.53 7.86
N LEU A 50 18.81 10.77 7.79
CA LEU A 50 18.57 9.62 8.67
C LEU A 50 19.61 8.52 8.43
N ALA A 51 19.98 8.27 7.16
CA ALA A 51 21.04 7.34 6.80
C ALA A 51 22.41 7.82 7.30
N ASP A 52 22.71 9.12 7.20
CA ASP A 52 23.95 9.72 7.73
C ASP A 52 24.00 9.65 9.27
N VAL A 53 22.89 9.91 9.95
CA VAL A 53 22.78 9.76 11.41
C VAL A 53 22.98 8.30 11.80
N LEU A 54 22.32 7.35 11.13
CA LEU A 54 22.55 5.93 11.35
C LEU A 54 24.00 5.54 11.09
N SER A 55 24.62 6.08 10.04
CA SER A 55 26.04 5.86 9.71
C SER A 55 26.97 6.22 10.87
N ALA A 56 26.70 7.32 11.59
CA ALA A 56 27.49 7.77 12.72
C ALA A 56 27.33 6.89 13.98
N PHE A 57 26.25 6.10 14.07
CA PHE A 57 25.97 5.20 15.20
C PHE A 57 26.33 3.73 14.93
N LEU A 58 26.49 3.32 13.67
CA LEU A 58 26.74 1.93 13.24
C LEU A 58 28.14 1.39 13.61
N THR A 59 29.07 2.24 14.06
CA THR A 59 30.42 1.83 14.49
C THR A 59 30.45 1.09 15.82
N GLU A 60 29.42 1.22 16.67
CA GLU A 60 29.36 0.66 18.04
C GLU A 60 28.29 -0.43 18.23
N ILE A 61 27.63 -0.88 17.14
CA ILE A 61 26.49 -1.82 17.19
C ILE A 61 26.93 -3.28 17.20
N ARG A 62 26.24 -4.12 17.98
CA ARG A 62 26.42 -5.58 17.99
C ARG A 62 26.14 -6.19 16.60
N PRO A 63 26.97 -7.13 16.12
CA PRO A 63 26.90 -7.67 14.75
C PRO A 63 25.53 -8.28 14.38
N VAL A 64 24.78 -8.87 15.31
CA VAL A 64 23.47 -9.50 15.04
C VAL A 64 22.39 -8.49 14.61
N VAL A 65 22.40 -7.27 15.16
CA VAL A 65 21.43 -6.22 14.79
C VAL A 65 21.83 -5.55 13.47
N LEU A 66 23.14 -5.53 13.21
CA LEU A 66 23.73 -4.95 12.02
C LEU A 66 23.38 -5.74 10.75
N GLU A 67 23.22 -7.07 10.85
CA GLU A 67 22.80 -7.92 9.72
C GLU A 67 21.40 -7.57 9.18
N GLY A 68 20.42 -7.32 10.06
CA GLY A 68 19.07 -6.93 9.62
C GLY A 68 19.02 -5.53 9.00
N ILE A 69 19.89 -4.62 9.45
CA ILE A 69 20.04 -3.28 8.87
C ILE A 69 20.73 -3.36 7.51
N LEU A 70 21.68 -4.29 7.32
CA LEU A 70 22.36 -4.52 6.05
C LEU A 70 21.41 -5.07 4.97
N ASP A 71 20.52 -5.99 5.33
CA ASP A 71 19.47 -6.48 4.43
C ASP A 71 18.62 -5.31 3.90
N ASP A 72 18.23 -4.39 4.78
CA ASP A 72 17.42 -3.22 4.43
C ASP A 72 18.19 -2.19 3.57
N ILE A 73 19.49 -1.98 3.84
CA ILE A 73 20.33 -1.07 3.05
C ILE A 73 20.59 -1.66 1.65
N VAL A 74 20.90 -2.95 1.54
CA VAL A 74 21.13 -3.63 0.26
C VAL A 74 19.84 -3.68 -0.56
N TYR A 75 18.70 -3.95 0.06
CA TYR A 75 17.39 -3.89 -0.60
C TYR A 75 17.11 -2.50 -1.21
N LYS A 76 17.40 -1.43 -0.46
CA LYS A 76 17.26 -0.06 -0.96
C LYS A 76 18.21 0.28 -2.11
N LEU A 77 19.40 -0.30 -2.10
CA LEU A 77 20.38 -0.17 -3.18
C LEU A 77 19.90 -0.90 -4.44
N GLY A 78 19.14 -1.99 -4.29
CA GLY A 78 18.54 -2.73 -5.40
C GLY A 78 17.23 -2.15 -5.95
N CYS A 79 16.40 -1.53 -5.10
CA CYS A 79 15.12 -0.96 -5.51
C CYS A 79 15.13 0.55 -5.75
N GLY A 80 16.23 1.24 -5.43
CA GLY A 80 16.31 2.71 -5.53
C GLY A 80 16.52 3.22 -6.95
N SER A 81 15.65 4.10 -7.44
CA SER A 81 15.87 4.81 -8.72
C SER A 81 16.65 6.13 -8.59
N SER A 82 16.95 6.57 -7.35
CA SER A 82 17.55 7.88 -7.05
C SER A 82 19.03 7.77 -6.69
N ALA A 83 19.88 8.51 -7.42
CA ALA A 83 21.33 8.61 -7.18
C ALA A 83 21.69 9.09 -5.76
N VAL A 84 20.86 9.94 -5.15
CA VAL A 84 21.09 10.47 -3.80
C VAL A 84 20.89 9.38 -2.74
N LEU A 85 19.84 8.57 -2.89
CA LEU A 85 19.57 7.46 -1.98
C LEU A 85 20.53 6.29 -2.19
N GLY A 86 20.84 5.95 -3.44
CA GLY A 86 21.84 4.93 -3.77
C GLY A 86 23.22 5.31 -3.24
N GLY A 87 23.62 6.58 -3.39
CA GLY A 87 24.87 7.09 -2.83
C GLY A 87 24.93 7.07 -1.31
N GLY A 88 23.83 7.43 -0.63
CA GLY A 88 23.72 7.31 0.82
C GLY A 88 23.83 5.85 1.29
N ALA A 89 23.08 4.94 0.65
CA ALA A 89 23.11 3.52 0.96
C ALA A 89 24.50 2.89 0.71
N ALA A 90 25.16 3.24 -0.39
CA ALA A 90 26.51 2.79 -0.72
C ALA A 90 27.55 3.28 0.30
N ARG A 91 27.48 4.55 0.73
CA ARG A 91 28.35 5.09 1.78
C ARG A 91 28.12 4.42 3.13
N THR A 92 26.87 4.12 3.48
CA THR A 92 26.57 3.40 4.73
C THR A 92 27.11 1.98 4.70
N LEU A 93 27.00 1.26 3.58
CA LEU A 93 27.60 -0.07 3.41
C LEU A 93 29.13 -0.02 3.50
N LEU A 94 29.75 0.96 2.84
CA LEU A 94 31.18 1.17 2.89
C LEU A 94 31.69 1.44 4.32
N LEU A 95 30.98 2.28 5.06
CA LEU A 95 31.33 2.59 6.44
C LEU A 95 31.17 1.37 7.36
N VAL A 96 30.11 0.58 7.19
CA VAL A 96 29.91 -0.66 7.95
C VAL A 96 30.99 -1.69 7.62
N ALA A 97 31.33 -1.86 6.33
CA ALA A 97 32.38 -2.77 5.90
C ALA A 97 33.76 -2.35 6.45
N LYS A 98 34.08 -1.05 6.46
CA LYS A 98 35.32 -0.53 7.07
C LYS A 98 35.36 -0.68 8.60
N SER A 99 34.22 -0.59 9.26
CA SER A 99 34.13 -0.62 10.73
C SER A 99 34.11 -2.04 11.30
N HIS A 100 33.56 -3.02 10.56
CA HIS A 100 33.37 -4.40 11.02
C HIS A 100 33.91 -5.41 10.00
N SER A 101 35.18 -5.81 10.16
CA SER A 101 35.89 -6.71 9.23
C SER A 101 35.27 -8.11 9.09
N SER A 102 34.58 -8.61 10.14
CA SER A 102 33.84 -9.87 10.10
C SER A 102 32.60 -9.81 9.20
N ILE A 103 31.99 -8.64 9.10
CA ILE A 103 30.81 -8.41 8.26
C ILE A 103 31.22 -8.10 6.83
N ALA A 104 32.31 -7.33 6.63
CA ALA A 104 32.91 -7.14 5.31
C ALA A 104 33.18 -8.48 4.60
N ARG A 105 33.70 -9.48 5.31
CA ARG A 105 33.94 -10.84 4.77
C ARG A 105 32.66 -11.64 4.50
N SER A 106 31.54 -11.31 5.12
CA SER A 106 30.27 -12.03 4.93
C SER A 106 29.38 -11.39 3.86
N ILE A 107 29.57 -10.12 3.51
CA ILE A 107 28.78 -9.40 2.50
C ILE A 107 28.82 -10.06 1.11
N PRO A 108 29.99 -10.43 0.53
CA PRO A 108 30.04 -11.09 -0.79
C PRO A 108 29.32 -12.46 -0.80
N ARG A 109 29.36 -13.18 0.33
CA ARG A 109 28.71 -14.49 0.48
C ARG A 109 27.19 -14.36 0.67
N LYS A 110 26.74 -13.32 1.37
CA LYS A 110 25.31 -13.10 1.67
C LYS A 110 24.56 -12.40 0.53
N TYR A 111 25.17 -11.45 -0.15
CA TYR A 111 24.52 -10.63 -1.18
C TYR A 111 25.18 -10.85 -2.54
N ARG A 112 24.96 -12.05 -3.10
CA ARG A 112 25.50 -12.43 -4.42
C ARG A 112 24.94 -11.50 -5.51
N GLY A 113 25.81 -10.88 -6.30
CA GLY A 113 25.43 -9.93 -7.35
C GLY A 113 25.38 -8.46 -6.91
N LEU A 114 25.71 -8.14 -5.66
CA LEU A 114 25.87 -6.76 -5.20
C LEU A 114 27.00 -6.03 -5.95
N ASP A 115 28.07 -6.74 -6.29
CA ASP A 115 29.19 -6.26 -7.09
C ASP A 115 28.78 -5.93 -8.53
N ALA A 116 27.97 -6.80 -9.15
CA ALA A 116 27.39 -6.55 -10.47
C ALA A 116 26.45 -5.33 -10.43
N LEU A 117 25.57 -5.25 -9.44
CA LEU A 117 24.62 -4.15 -9.26
C LEU A 117 25.33 -2.80 -9.05
N LEU A 118 26.40 -2.78 -8.26
CA LEU A 118 27.23 -1.60 -8.07
C LEU A 118 27.92 -1.15 -9.38
N LYS A 119 28.38 -2.10 -10.19
CA LYS A 119 29.05 -1.83 -11.48
C LYS A 119 28.08 -1.43 -12.60
N THR A 120 26.89 -2.02 -12.69
CA THR A 120 25.93 -1.79 -13.78
C THR A 120 24.98 -0.64 -13.51
N ASP A 121 24.45 -0.57 -12.28
CA ASP A 121 23.31 0.29 -12.00
C ASP A 121 23.72 1.61 -11.33
N TRP A 122 24.91 1.66 -10.73
CA TRP A 122 25.34 2.81 -9.92
C TRP A 122 26.60 3.53 -10.42
N ARG A 123 27.36 2.91 -11.33
CA ARG A 123 28.50 3.56 -11.99
C ARG A 123 28.02 4.67 -12.92
N GLY A 124 28.66 5.84 -12.85
CA GLY A 124 28.30 7.06 -13.59
C GLY A 124 27.20 7.92 -12.94
N LYS A 125 26.75 7.59 -11.71
CA LYS A 125 25.70 8.34 -10.99
C LYS A 125 26.23 9.37 -9.97
N GLY A 126 27.52 9.71 -10.01
CA GLY A 126 28.11 10.83 -9.26
C GLY A 126 28.66 10.50 -7.87
N PHE A 127 28.84 9.22 -7.55
CA PHE A 127 29.52 8.75 -6.32
C PHE A 127 30.44 7.56 -6.58
N ASP A 128 31.04 7.51 -7.76
CA ASP A 128 31.85 6.39 -8.25
C ASP A 128 33.02 6.04 -7.34
N ALA A 129 33.66 7.03 -6.70
CA ALA A 129 34.72 6.80 -5.73
C ALA A 129 34.28 5.94 -4.52
N VAL A 130 33.01 6.02 -4.12
CA VAL A 130 32.45 5.19 -3.03
C VAL A 130 32.16 3.78 -3.56
N VAL A 131 31.69 3.68 -4.81
CA VAL A 131 31.40 2.41 -5.47
C VAL A 131 32.69 1.61 -5.65
N GLU A 132 33.76 2.21 -6.18
CA GLU A 132 35.05 1.53 -6.36
C GLU A 132 35.66 1.11 -5.02
N GLN A 133 35.66 1.98 -4.00
CA GLN A 133 36.15 1.61 -2.66
C GLN A 133 35.37 0.46 -2.01
N LEU A 134 34.07 0.36 -2.29
CA LEU A 134 33.24 -0.74 -1.81
C LEU A 134 33.56 -2.02 -2.59
N LEU A 135 33.74 -1.92 -3.92
CA LEU A 135 34.14 -3.06 -4.74
C LEU A 135 35.50 -3.62 -4.33
N ASP A 136 36.50 -2.76 -4.08
CA ASP A 136 37.84 -3.19 -3.64
C ASP A 136 37.78 -3.96 -2.31
N LEU A 137 37.04 -3.45 -1.32
CA LEU A 137 36.86 -4.12 -0.03
C LEU A 137 36.07 -5.43 -0.12
N LEU A 138 35.16 -5.54 -1.10
CA LEU A 138 34.42 -6.77 -1.36
C LEU A 138 35.29 -7.82 -2.06
N MET A 139 36.32 -7.41 -2.81
CA MET A 139 37.29 -8.30 -3.47
C MET A 139 38.44 -8.74 -2.55
N GLU A 140 38.87 -7.92 -1.57
CA GLU A 140 39.90 -8.29 -0.57
C GLU A 140 39.45 -9.38 0.43
N GLY A 141 38.15 -9.72 0.47
CA GLY A 141 37.57 -10.71 1.39
C GLY A 141 37.63 -12.18 0.95
N LEU A 142 38.24 -12.47 -0.20
CA LEU A 142 38.37 -13.82 -0.75
C LEU A 142 39.80 -14.33 -0.53
N PRO A 143 40.06 -15.24 0.43
CA PRO A 143 41.23 -16.08 0.33
C PRO A 143 41.03 -17.10 -0.80
N ASP A 144 42.09 -17.31 -1.58
CA ASP A 144 42.21 -18.35 -2.58
C ASP A 144 41.82 -19.72 -2.00
N GLN A 145 41.09 -20.50 -2.81
CA GLN A 145 41.31 -21.90 -3.13
C GLN A 145 40.03 -22.74 -3.23
N GLU A 146 40.14 -23.66 -4.19
CA GLU A 146 39.37 -24.85 -4.48
C GLU A 146 38.12 -24.66 -5.36
N GLU A 147 38.40 -24.90 -6.65
CA GLU A 147 37.52 -25.54 -7.61
C GLU A 147 36.79 -26.73 -6.95
N ASP A 148 35.62 -26.47 -6.39
CA ASP A 148 34.59 -27.50 -6.31
C ASP A 148 33.78 -27.41 -7.61
N GLU A 149 34.22 -28.21 -8.59
CA GLU A 149 33.37 -28.72 -9.65
C GLU A 149 32.20 -29.50 -9.03
N ASP A 150 31.16 -28.78 -8.63
CA ASP A 150 29.79 -29.31 -8.58
C ASP A 150 28.83 -28.12 -8.41
N ALA A 151 28.58 -27.44 -9.53
CA ALA A 151 27.53 -26.45 -9.63
C ALA A 151 26.19 -27.17 -9.90
N PRO A 152 25.23 -27.25 -8.94
CA PRO A 152 23.86 -27.41 -9.35
C PRO A 152 23.40 -26.05 -9.86
N GLN A 153 23.05 -26.02 -11.15
CA GLN A 153 22.10 -25.10 -11.78
C GLN A 153 21.13 -24.50 -10.73
N SER A 154 21.38 -23.29 -10.20
CA SER A 154 20.59 -22.78 -9.04
C SER A 154 19.96 -21.41 -9.25
N CYS A 155 20.40 -20.59 -10.21
CA CYS A 155 19.84 -19.24 -10.36
C CYS A 155 18.46 -19.20 -11.04
N GLU A 156 18.12 -20.11 -11.96
CA GLU A 156 16.72 -20.28 -12.42
C GLU A 156 15.83 -20.93 -11.36
N HIS A 157 16.39 -21.84 -10.54
CA HIS A 157 15.65 -22.50 -9.46
C HIS A 157 15.35 -21.58 -8.27
N VAL A 158 16.16 -20.55 -7.97
CA VAL A 158 15.90 -19.64 -6.82
C VAL A 158 14.74 -18.68 -7.08
N ALA A 159 14.61 -18.16 -8.31
CA ALA A 159 13.48 -17.31 -8.70
C ALA A 159 12.15 -18.08 -8.72
N GLU A 160 12.20 -19.36 -9.09
CA GLU A 160 11.05 -20.27 -9.07
C GLU A 160 10.73 -20.80 -7.66
N LYS A 161 11.74 -20.90 -6.76
CA LYS A 161 11.58 -21.35 -5.37
C LYS A 161 10.96 -20.30 -4.45
N LEU A 162 11.06 -19.00 -4.74
CA LEU A 162 10.44 -17.94 -3.93
C LEU A 162 8.89 -17.96 -3.94
N PRO A 163 8.20 -18.07 -5.11
CA PRO A 163 6.75 -18.25 -5.12
C PRO A 163 6.36 -19.62 -4.53
N LYS A 164 7.08 -20.70 -4.84
CA LYS A 164 6.86 -22.03 -4.23
C LYS A 164 6.98 -21.99 -2.69
N ARG A 165 7.99 -21.31 -2.14
CA ARG A 165 8.14 -21.09 -0.68
C ARG A 165 7.03 -20.22 -0.09
N ARG A 166 6.54 -19.21 -0.81
CA ARG A 166 5.41 -18.38 -0.37
C ARG A 166 4.12 -19.20 -0.34
N GLU A 167 3.90 -20.03 -1.35
CA GLU A 167 2.76 -20.96 -1.43
C GLU A 167 2.85 -22.03 -0.35
N GLU A 168 4.03 -22.59 -0.10
CA GLU A 168 4.29 -23.50 1.01
C GLU A 168 4.00 -22.84 2.36
N LEU A 169 4.48 -21.62 2.60
CA LEU A 169 4.20 -20.85 3.81
C LEU A 169 2.71 -20.54 3.97
N GLN A 170 2.01 -20.20 2.88
CA GLN A 170 0.56 -20.00 2.90
C GLN A 170 -0.19 -21.31 3.17
N SER A 171 0.24 -22.42 2.57
CA SER A 171 -0.32 -23.75 2.81
C SER A 171 -0.11 -24.20 4.26
N GLN A 172 1.08 -23.98 4.80
CA GLN A 172 1.39 -24.22 6.22
C GLN A 172 0.54 -23.35 7.13
N ARG A 173 0.35 -22.06 6.81
CA ARG A 173 -0.55 -21.17 7.56
C ARG A 173 -2.00 -21.65 7.55
N LYS A 174 -2.51 -22.06 6.39
CA LYS A 174 -3.86 -22.63 6.25
C LYS A 174 -4.00 -23.90 7.09
N LYS A 175 -3.05 -24.83 7.00
CA LYS A 175 -3.02 -26.06 7.82
C LYS A 175 -2.98 -25.75 9.31
N ALA A 176 -2.14 -24.82 9.74
CA ALA A 176 -2.06 -24.39 11.13
C ALA A 176 -3.38 -23.74 11.61
N GLU A 177 -4.04 -22.96 10.76
CA GLU A 177 -5.34 -22.37 11.06
C GLU A 177 -6.44 -23.45 11.17
N GLU A 178 -6.46 -24.43 10.28
CA GLU A 178 -7.37 -25.57 10.33
C GLU A 178 -7.15 -26.43 11.57
N GLU A 179 -5.90 -26.71 11.92
CA GLU A 179 -5.52 -27.43 13.13
C GLU A 179 -5.98 -26.67 14.39
N LEU A 180 -5.77 -25.35 14.43
CA LEU A 180 -6.27 -24.51 15.52
C LEU A 180 -7.80 -24.53 15.59
N ARG A 181 -8.50 -24.45 14.46
CA ARG A 181 -9.98 -24.55 14.40
C ARG A 181 -10.45 -25.88 14.97
N LEU A 182 -9.81 -26.99 14.60
CA LEU A 182 -10.12 -28.33 15.14
C LEU A 182 -9.84 -28.39 16.64
N GLN A 183 -8.69 -27.86 17.09
CA GLN A 183 -8.32 -27.82 18.50
C GLN A 183 -9.34 -27.04 19.34
N VAL A 184 -9.81 -25.89 18.84
CA VAL A 184 -10.86 -25.09 19.49
C VAL A 184 -12.19 -25.86 19.55
N ARG A 185 -12.59 -26.55 18.49
CA ARG A 185 -13.80 -27.40 18.49
C ARG A 185 -13.69 -28.52 19.54
N LEU A 186 -12.56 -29.23 19.57
CA LEU A 186 -12.33 -30.31 20.54
C LEU A 186 -12.33 -29.78 21.98
N ARG A 187 -11.69 -28.63 22.24
CA ARG A 187 -11.72 -27.98 23.56
C ARG A 187 -13.15 -27.63 23.98
N ARG A 188 -13.96 -27.07 23.06
CA ARG A 188 -15.38 -26.78 23.32
C ARG A 188 -16.18 -28.03 23.64
N GLN A 189 -16.00 -29.12 22.87
CA GLN A 189 -16.68 -30.39 23.13
C GLN A 189 -16.28 -30.99 24.48
N ARG A 190 -15.00 -30.99 24.83
CA ARG A 190 -14.52 -31.47 26.14
C ARG A 190 -15.12 -30.65 27.28
N ALA A 191 -15.05 -29.32 27.17
CA ALA A 191 -15.63 -28.42 28.17
C ALA A 191 -17.15 -28.65 28.34
N LEU A 192 -17.89 -28.89 27.25
CA LEU A 192 -19.32 -29.19 27.32
C LEU A 192 -19.59 -30.54 28.02
N ARG A 193 -18.79 -31.57 27.74
CA ARG A 193 -18.89 -32.87 28.43
C ARG A 193 -18.61 -32.74 29.91
N GLU A 194 -17.52 -32.07 30.28
CA GLU A 194 -17.15 -31.82 31.68
C GLU A 194 -18.24 -31.02 32.41
N PHE A 195 -18.83 -30.03 31.74
CA PHE A 195 -19.95 -29.25 32.29
C PHE A 195 -21.17 -30.14 32.57
N HIS A 196 -21.61 -30.95 31.60
CA HIS A 196 -22.75 -31.86 31.80
C HIS A 196 -22.48 -32.89 32.89
N GLN A 197 -21.26 -33.45 32.96
CA GLN A 197 -20.86 -34.36 34.03
C GLN A 197 -20.97 -33.70 35.42
N ARG A 198 -20.49 -32.47 35.56
CA ARG A 198 -20.61 -31.71 36.82
C ARG A 198 -22.07 -31.43 37.18
N GLN A 199 -22.92 -31.11 36.19
CA GLN A 199 -24.36 -30.90 36.44
C GLN A 199 -25.04 -32.18 36.93
N LEU A 200 -24.77 -33.32 36.30
CA LEU A 200 -25.33 -34.61 36.72
C LEU A 200 -24.90 -34.98 38.14
N TYR A 201 -23.61 -34.83 38.46
CA TYR A 201 -23.08 -35.08 39.80
C TYR A 201 -23.75 -34.19 40.87
N LEU A 202 -23.97 -32.90 40.56
CA LEU A 202 -24.65 -32.00 41.48
C LEU A 202 -26.11 -32.41 41.68
N LEU A 203 -26.82 -32.83 40.63
CA LEU A 203 -28.20 -33.33 40.74
C LEU A 203 -28.30 -34.63 41.54
N GLU A 204 -27.28 -35.48 41.49
CA GLU A 204 -27.21 -36.74 42.25
C GLU A 204 -27.11 -36.50 43.78
N ILE A 205 -26.46 -35.42 44.20
CA ILE A 205 -26.23 -35.10 45.62
C ILE A 205 -27.37 -34.25 46.22
N VAL A 206 -28.11 -33.51 45.40
CA VAL A 206 -29.17 -32.60 45.88
C VAL A 206 -30.39 -33.41 46.34
N PRO A 207 -30.92 -33.17 47.57
CA PRO A 207 -32.14 -33.84 48.04
C PRO A 207 -33.34 -33.54 47.13
N ALA A 208 -34.18 -34.55 46.86
CA ALA A 208 -35.30 -34.46 45.93
C ALA A 208 -36.23 -33.25 46.16
N GLY A 209 -36.54 -32.92 47.42
CA GLY A 209 -37.39 -31.76 47.75
C GLY A 209 -36.74 -30.38 47.56
N GLN A 210 -35.44 -30.31 47.24
CA GLN A 210 -34.69 -29.07 47.01
C GLN A 210 -34.27 -28.88 45.54
N VAL A 211 -34.52 -29.87 44.68
CA VAL A 211 -34.11 -29.86 43.26
C VAL A 211 -34.70 -28.67 42.52
N ASP A 212 -36.00 -28.37 42.70
CA ASP A 212 -36.67 -27.27 42.01
C ASP A 212 -36.09 -25.90 42.39
N LYS A 213 -35.77 -25.71 43.68
CA LYS A 213 -35.12 -24.48 44.17
C LYS A 213 -33.74 -24.32 43.55
N TYR A 214 -32.96 -25.40 43.50
CA TYR A 214 -31.64 -25.39 42.86
C TYR A 214 -31.73 -25.08 41.36
N LEU A 215 -32.66 -25.70 40.63
CA LEU A 215 -32.86 -25.44 39.20
C LEU A 215 -33.23 -23.98 38.94
N ALA A 216 -34.14 -23.38 39.73
CA ALA A 216 -34.50 -21.97 39.62
C ALA A 216 -33.30 -21.02 39.87
N GLU A 217 -32.43 -21.36 40.82
CA GLU A 217 -31.19 -20.59 41.05
C GLU A 217 -30.21 -20.71 39.87
N VAL A 218 -30.07 -21.90 39.28
CA VAL A 218 -29.24 -22.14 38.08
C VAL A 218 -29.78 -21.36 36.89
N GLU A 219 -31.09 -21.38 36.66
CA GLU A 219 -31.74 -20.60 35.60
C GLU A 219 -31.51 -19.10 35.79
N SER A 220 -31.69 -18.59 37.00
CA SER A 220 -31.45 -17.18 37.33
C SER A 220 -30.00 -16.78 37.07
N ARG A 221 -29.03 -17.61 37.46
CA ARG A 221 -27.59 -17.38 37.21
C ARG A 221 -27.27 -17.45 35.71
N ALA A 222 -27.82 -18.42 35.00
CA ALA A 222 -27.65 -18.55 33.56
C ALA A 222 -28.19 -17.33 32.82
N ALA A 223 -29.38 -16.83 33.20
CA ALA A 223 -29.97 -15.62 32.65
C ALA A 223 -29.04 -14.41 32.82
N VAL A 224 -28.46 -14.21 34.01
CA VAL A 224 -27.49 -13.13 34.27
C VAL A 224 -26.24 -13.26 33.39
N ILE A 225 -25.71 -14.47 33.22
CA ILE A 225 -24.53 -14.72 32.36
C ILE A 225 -24.85 -14.40 30.90
N ILE A 226 -25.98 -14.89 30.40
CA ILE A 226 -26.43 -14.65 29.01
C ILE A 226 -26.62 -13.14 28.78
N GLN A 227 -27.31 -12.45 29.69
CA GLN A 227 -27.51 -11.01 29.62
C GLN A 227 -26.18 -10.24 29.64
N LYS A 228 -25.23 -10.64 30.51
CA LYS A 228 -23.89 -10.04 30.57
C LYS A 228 -23.13 -10.21 29.26
N VAL A 229 -23.12 -11.42 28.70
CA VAL A 229 -22.45 -11.71 27.41
C VAL A 229 -23.10 -10.91 26.28
N TRP A 230 -24.44 -10.84 26.25
CA TRP A 230 -25.19 -10.09 25.24
C TRP A 230 -24.93 -8.58 25.32
N ARG A 231 -24.96 -7.98 26.52
CA ARG A 231 -24.61 -6.57 26.72
C ARG A 231 -23.20 -6.29 26.19
N GLY A 232 -22.23 -7.15 26.54
CA GLY A 232 -20.87 -7.04 26.04
C GLY A 232 -20.75 -7.22 24.51
N HIS A 233 -21.52 -8.13 23.92
CA HIS A 233 -21.56 -8.30 22.46
C HIS A 233 -22.10 -7.06 21.76
N ARG A 234 -23.20 -6.49 22.28
CA ARG A 234 -23.82 -5.26 21.75
C ARG A 234 -22.85 -4.08 21.76
N GLU A 235 -22.16 -3.85 22.88
CA GLU A 235 -21.18 -2.76 22.99
C GLU A 235 -19.98 -2.98 22.05
N ARG A 236 -19.48 -4.22 21.92
CA ARG A 236 -18.41 -4.53 20.97
C ARG A 236 -18.83 -4.31 19.52
N ARG A 237 -20.08 -4.64 19.16
CA ARG A 237 -20.61 -4.38 17.82
C ARG A 237 -20.71 -2.89 17.53
N SER A 238 -21.25 -2.10 18.45
CA SER A 238 -21.31 -0.64 18.35
C SER A 238 -19.92 -0.02 18.20
N PHE A 239 -18.97 -0.43 19.03
CA PHE A 239 -17.58 0.03 18.92
C PHE A 239 -16.92 -0.37 17.60
N GLN A 240 -17.17 -1.58 17.11
CA GLN A 240 -16.64 -2.04 15.82
C GLN A 240 -17.18 -1.19 14.66
N GLN A 241 -18.48 -0.91 14.65
CA GLN A 241 -19.10 0.00 13.67
C GLN A 241 -18.49 1.41 13.73
N GLN A 242 -18.30 1.96 14.93
CA GLN A 242 -17.65 3.26 15.11
C GLN A 242 -16.19 3.25 14.63
N LYS A 243 -15.46 2.16 14.88
CA LYS A 243 -14.09 1.97 14.43
C LYS A 243 -13.99 1.88 12.91
N GLU A 244 -14.92 1.17 12.27
CA GLU A 244 -15.03 1.08 10.81
C GLU A 244 -15.36 2.44 10.19
N ALA A 245 -16.34 3.16 10.74
CA ALA A 245 -16.68 4.52 10.31
C ALA A 245 -15.50 5.49 10.44
N LEU A 246 -14.73 5.41 11.54
CA LEU A 246 -13.51 6.20 11.72
C LEU A 246 -12.43 5.81 10.70
N GLY A 247 -12.30 4.52 10.37
CA GLY A 247 -11.41 4.03 9.32
C GLY A 247 -11.78 4.60 7.95
N GLN A 248 -13.06 4.55 7.59
CA GLN A 248 -13.60 5.12 6.35
C GLN A 248 -13.37 6.64 6.30
N PHE A 249 -13.62 7.36 7.40
CA PHE A 249 -13.37 8.80 7.48
C PHE A 249 -11.89 9.14 7.27
N LYS A 250 -10.97 8.40 7.94
CA LYS A 250 -9.52 8.58 7.74
C LYS A 250 -9.10 8.30 6.31
N ALA A 251 -9.66 7.26 5.69
CA ALA A 251 -9.42 6.94 4.28
C ALA A 251 -9.92 8.07 3.37
N ALA A 252 -11.13 8.57 3.60
CA ALA A 252 -11.71 9.69 2.86
C ALA A 252 -10.85 10.95 2.95
N VAL A 253 -10.38 11.32 4.16
CA VAL A 253 -9.47 12.46 4.35
C VAL A 253 -8.15 12.26 3.60
N THR A 254 -7.62 11.04 3.60
CA THR A 254 -6.38 10.72 2.88
C THR A 254 -6.56 10.87 1.36
N ILE A 255 -7.66 10.34 0.83
CA ILE A 255 -8.03 10.48 -0.59
C ILE A 255 -8.24 11.95 -0.95
N GLN A 256 -9.00 12.70 -0.14
CA GLN A 256 -9.24 14.13 -0.35
C GLN A 256 -7.93 14.93 -0.37
N ARG A 257 -7.01 14.67 0.56
CA ARG A 257 -5.68 15.32 0.57
C ARG A 257 -4.88 14.98 -0.66
N ALA A 258 -4.87 13.72 -1.09
CA ALA A 258 -4.18 13.28 -2.30
C ALA A 258 -4.78 13.97 -3.54
N PHE A 259 -6.11 14.04 -3.64
CA PHE A 259 -6.82 14.74 -4.71
C PHE A 259 -6.50 16.23 -4.74
N LEU A 260 -6.55 16.92 -3.60
CA LEU A 260 -6.21 18.34 -3.52
C LEU A 260 -4.73 18.60 -3.88
N LYS A 261 -3.81 17.72 -3.46
CA LYS A 261 -2.40 17.78 -3.86
C LYS A 261 -2.26 17.61 -5.37
N ARG A 262 -2.92 16.61 -5.95
CA ARG A 262 -2.93 16.37 -7.41
C ARG A 262 -3.53 17.56 -8.16
N ARG A 263 -4.62 18.13 -7.66
CA ARG A 263 -5.26 19.33 -8.23
C ARG A 263 -4.35 20.54 -8.16
N ARG A 264 -3.61 20.76 -7.06
CA ARG A 264 -2.61 21.84 -6.97
C ARG A 264 -1.46 21.67 -7.98
N ILE A 265 -1.00 20.44 -8.20
CA ILE A 265 0.02 20.12 -9.23
C ILE A 265 -0.55 20.37 -10.64
N LEU A 266 -1.80 19.95 -10.89
CA LEU A 266 -2.47 20.22 -12.16
C LEU A 266 -2.72 21.72 -12.36
N GLN A 267 -3.06 22.45 -11.30
CA GLN A 267 -3.28 23.89 -11.37
C GLN A 267 -1.95 24.67 -11.52
N SER A 268 -0.85 24.19 -10.94
CA SER A 268 0.48 24.78 -11.16
C SER A 268 0.97 24.55 -12.59
N THR A 269 0.65 23.39 -13.18
CA THR A 269 0.93 23.09 -14.60
C THR A 269 0.00 23.81 -15.57
N LEU A 270 -1.25 24.08 -15.18
CA LEU A 270 -2.23 24.88 -15.93
C LEU A 270 -2.18 26.39 -15.63
N SER A 271 -1.11 26.87 -14.98
CA SER A 271 -0.88 28.32 -14.87
C SER A 271 -1.04 28.95 -16.25
N PRO A 272 -1.81 30.06 -16.42
CA PRO A 272 -1.86 30.79 -17.69
C PRO A 272 -0.43 30.99 -18.13
N TRP A 273 -0.08 30.50 -19.32
CA TRP A 273 1.29 30.49 -19.82
C TRP A 273 1.87 31.90 -19.69
N ARG A 274 2.60 32.14 -18.61
CA ARG A 274 3.47 33.29 -18.46
C ARG A 274 4.70 32.83 -19.20
N GLY A 275 4.82 33.25 -20.46
CA GLY A 275 5.95 32.90 -21.31
C GLY A 275 7.30 33.03 -20.57
N PRO A 276 8.35 32.37 -21.06
CA PRO A 276 9.64 32.32 -20.38
C PRO A 276 10.03 33.69 -19.85
N LYS A 277 10.21 33.80 -18.52
CA LYS A 277 10.49 35.07 -17.85
C LYS A 277 11.78 35.65 -18.44
N GLY A 278 11.70 36.84 -19.04
CA GLY A 278 12.82 37.51 -19.71
C GLY A 278 12.79 37.50 -21.24
N LEU A 279 11.77 36.92 -21.86
CA LEU A 279 11.58 36.99 -23.33
C LEU A 279 10.78 38.24 -23.73
N THR A 280 11.35 39.42 -23.49
CA THR A 280 10.88 40.69 -24.08
C THR A 280 11.12 40.67 -25.60
N ASP A 281 10.34 41.44 -26.38
CA ASP A 281 10.50 41.48 -27.85
C ASP A 281 11.93 41.84 -28.29
N ALA A 282 12.61 42.71 -27.52
CA ALA A 282 14.03 43.02 -27.72
C ALA A 282 14.95 41.80 -27.56
N ARG A 283 14.69 40.95 -26.55
CA ARG A 283 15.47 39.72 -26.31
C ARG A 283 15.17 38.66 -27.36
N ARG A 284 13.93 38.61 -27.86
CA ARG A 284 13.53 37.76 -28.99
C ARG A 284 14.31 38.15 -30.25
N ALA A 285 14.42 39.45 -30.57
CA ALA A 285 15.20 39.93 -31.71
C ALA A 285 16.70 39.63 -31.57
N GLU A 286 17.26 39.78 -30.36
CA GLU A 286 18.66 39.44 -30.08
C GLU A 286 18.94 37.94 -30.25
N LEU A 287 18.06 37.08 -29.76
CA LEU A 287 18.17 35.62 -29.93
C LEU A 287 18.00 35.21 -31.39
N MET A 288 17.08 35.83 -32.13
CA MET A 288 16.94 35.61 -33.57
C MET A 288 18.21 35.98 -34.31
N LYS A 289 18.82 37.12 -33.97
CA LYS A 289 20.11 37.53 -34.53
C LYS A 289 21.22 36.53 -34.20
N GLN A 290 21.27 36.01 -32.97
CA GLN A 290 22.23 34.98 -32.57
C GLN A 290 22.02 33.67 -33.34
N VAL A 291 20.77 33.28 -33.61
CA VAL A 291 20.43 32.10 -34.40
C VAL A 291 20.82 32.31 -35.87
N GLU A 292 20.54 33.48 -36.45
CA GLU A 292 20.94 33.83 -37.81
C GLU A 292 22.46 33.86 -37.96
N GLU A 293 23.18 34.46 -37.01
CA GLU A 293 24.64 34.45 -36.98
C GLU A 293 25.19 33.02 -36.81
N HIS A 294 24.53 32.18 -36.01
CA HIS A 294 24.93 30.78 -35.84
C HIS A 294 24.66 29.96 -37.10
N MET A 295 23.53 30.16 -37.77
CA MET A 295 23.19 29.55 -39.06
C MET A 295 24.12 30.01 -40.17
N ALA A 296 24.54 31.28 -40.16
CA ALA A 296 25.52 31.81 -41.11
C ALA A 296 26.91 31.19 -40.88
N ARG A 297 27.28 30.93 -39.63
CA ARG A 297 28.53 30.24 -39.26
C ARG A 297 28.48 28.72 -39.47
N HIS A 298 27.29 28.14 -39.43
CA HIS A 298 27.04 26.70 -39.59
C HIS A 298 25.93 26.51 -40.64
N PRO A 299 26.21 26.74 -41.93
CA PRO A 299 25.28 26.37 -42.98
C PRO A 299 25.09 24.86 -42.91
N GLY A 300 23.90 24.42 -42.49
CA GLY A 300 23.54 23.01 -42.52
C GLY A 300 23.77 22.48 -43.93
N GLY A 301 24.36 21.29 -44.05
CA GLY A 301 24.50 20.63 -45.34
C GLY A 301 23.14 20.63 -46.07
N PRO A 302 23.11 20.81 -47.40
CA PRO A 302 21.86 20.95 -48.14
C PRO A 302 21.00 19.71 -47.89
N MET A 303 19.98 19.87 -47.05
CA MET A 303 18.97 18.83 -46.85
C MET A 303 18.27 18.67 -48.18
N SER A 304 18.42 17.49 -48.80
CA SER A 304 17.72 17.18 -50.05
C SER A 304 16.22 17.47 -49.87
N PRO A 305 15.56 18.13 -50.83
CA PRO A 305 14.13 18.44 -50.75
C PRO A 305 13.28 17.18 -50.54
N GLU A 306 13.75 16.03 -51.01
CA GLU A 306 13.13 14.72 -50.79
C GLU A 306 13.17 14.30 -49.32
N ARG A 307 14.31 14.51 -48.65
CA ARG A 307 14.47 14.18 -47.22
C ARG A 307 13.61 15.08 -46.33
N CYS A 308 13.44 16.35 -46.70
CA CYS A 308 12.53 17.27 -46.02
C CYS A 308 11.06 16.84 -46.19
N ARG A 309 10.64 16.47 -47.41
CA ARG A 309 9.29 15.95 -47.67
C ARG A 309 9.03 14.66 -46.90
N GLU A 310 10.02 13.78 -46.85
CA GLU A 310 9.92 12.52 -46.12
C GLU A 310 9.83 12.74 -44.60
N LEU A 311 10.60 13.67 -44.05
CA LEU A 311 10.51 14.04 -42.64
C LEU A 311 9.14 14.66 -42.33
N HIS A 312 8.66 15.57 -43.19
CA HIS A 312 7.33 16.15 -43.05
C HIS A 312 6.24 15.08 -43.07
N ARG A 313 6.28 14.16 -44.05
CA ARG A 313 5.36 13.02 -44.15
C ARG A 313 5.37 12.19 -42.86
N ARG A 314 6.55 11.81 -42.37
CA ARG A 314 6.70 11.03 -41.14
C ARG A 314 6.16 11.75 -39.90
N THR A 315 6.40 13.06 -39.78
CA THR A 315 5.85 13.85 -38.67
C THR A 315 4.32 13.96 -38.74
N GLN A 316 3.75 14.12 -39.93
CA GLN A 316 2.31 14.16 -40.15
C GLN A 316 1.65 12.79 -39.85
N GLU A 317 2.31 11.69 -40.22
CA GLU A 317 1.86 10.33 -39.90
C GLU A 317 1.86 10.08 -38.38
N MET A 318 2.92 10.46 -37.66
CA MET A 318 2.97 10.35 -36.20
C MET A 318 1.88 11.19 -35.52
N LEU A 319 1.63 12.41 -36.01
CA LEU A 319 0.56 13.27 -35.49
C LEU A 319 -0.81 12.64 -35.71
N ARG A 320 -1.07 12.06 -36.90
CA ARG A 320 -2.31 11.35 -37.18
C ARG A 320 -2.51 10.17 -36.24
N GLN A 321 -1.48 9.35 -36.03
CA GLN A 321 -1.56 8.21 -35.10
C GLN A 321 -1.90 8.67 -33.67
N TYR A 322 -1.25 9.74 -33.19
CA TYR A 322 -1.54 10.31 -31.88
C TYR A 322 -2.99 10.83 -31.78
N LEU A 323 -3.44 11.57 -32.79
CA LEU A 323 -4.81 12.11 -32.81
C LEU A 323 -5.88 11.01 -32.86
N MET A 324 -5.62 9.92 -33.59
CA MET A 324 -6.52 8.76 -33.63
C MET A 324 -6.61 8.07 -32.26
N GLY A 325 -5.49 7.90 -31.53
CA GLY A 325 -5.51 7.37 -30.16
C GLY A 325 -6.27 8.27 -29.19
N ARG A 326 -6.14 9.59 -29.36
CA ARG A 326 -6.80 10.61 -28.53
C ARG A 326 -8.33 10.66 -28.71
N GLU A 327 -8.88 10.15 -29.82
CA GLU A 327 -10.34 10.04 -29.96
C GLU A 327 -10.96 9.05 -28.99
N VAL A 328 -10.26 7.95 -28.70
CA VAL A 328 -10.72 6.94 -27.75
C VAL A 328 -10.75 7.52 -26.34
N GLU A 329 -9.68 8.20 -25.94
CA GLU A 329 -9.61 8.90 -24.65
C GLU A 329 -10.70 9.96 -24.52
N ARG A 330 -10.93 10.78 -25.56
CA ARG A 330 -12.00 11.78 -25.57
C ARG A 330 -13.40 11.15 -25.45
N ARG A 331 -13.65 10.02 -26.12
CA ARG A 331 -14.94 9.30 -25.99
C ARG A 331 -15.13 8.79 -24.56
N ALA A 332 -14.10 8.25 -23.93
CA ALA A 332 -14.14 7.82 -22.53
C ALA A 332 -14.36 9.01 -21.57
N GLU A 333 -13.70 10.14 -21.80
CA GLU A 333 -13.91 11.38 -21.04
C GLU A 333 -15.33 11.91 -21.18
N HIS A 334 -15.86 11.98 -22.41
CA HIS A 334 -17.24 12.39 -22.66
C HIS A 334 -18.26 11.44 -22.04
N HIS A 335 -18.01 10.12 -22.11
CA HIS A 335 -18.83 9.12 -21.44
C HIS A 335 -18.83 9.33 -19.91
N GLY A 336 -17.66 9.53 -19.29
CA GLY A 336 -17.55 9.83 -17.87
C GLY A 336 -18.26 11.14 -17.48
N GLN A 337 -18.17 12.18 -18.30
CA GLN A 337 -18.87 13.45 -18.08
C GLN A 337 -20.39 13.30 -18.16
N ALA A 338 -20.90 12.54 -19.13
CA ALA A 338 -22.33 12.24 -19.25
C ALA A 338 -22.84 11.46 -18.04
N LEU A 339 -22.08 10.46 -17.57
CA LEU A 339 -22.40 9.68 -16.38
C LEU A 339 -22.46 10.56 -15.12
N LEU A 340 -21.47 11.45 -14.94
CA LEU A 340 -21.46 12.39 -13.82
C LEU A 340 -22.65 13.34 -13.86
N ALA A 341 -23.02 13.84 -15.04
CA ALA A 341 -24.20 14.68 -15.20
C ALA A 341 -25.47 13.92 -14.82
N GLN A 342 -25.60 12.67 -15.24
CA GLN A 342 -26.74 11.82 -14.88
C GLN A 342 -26.83 11.56 -13.37
N ILE A 343 -25.71 11.21 -12.73
CA ILE A 343 -25.66 11.01 -11.27
C ILE A 343 -26.08 12.29 -10.54
N ASN A 344 -25.62 13.45 -11.00
CA ASN A 344 -26.02 14.73 -10.41
C ASN A 344 -27.52 14.98 -10.57
N THR A 345 -28.12 14.67 -11.73
CA THR A 345 -29.57 14.79 -11.91
C THR A 345 -30.36 13.84 -11.01
N ASP A 346 -29.87 12.62 -10.80
CA ASP A 346 -30.52 11.64 -9.92
C ASP A 346 -30.41 12.07 -8.45
N ILE A 347 -29.27 12.66 -8.05
CA ILE A 347 -29.08 13.24 -6.71
C ILE A 347 -30.04 14.42 -6.51
N GLU A 348 -30.20 15.30 -7.50
CA GLU A 348 -31.13 16.42 -7.43
C GLU A 348 -32.59 15.94 -7.33
N LEU A 349 -32.96 14.89 -8.06
CA LEU A 349 -34.28 14.25 -7.96
C LEU A 349 -34.52 13.73 -6.53
N LEU A 350 -33.56 13.00 -5.98
CA LEU A 350 -33.64 12.44 -4.62
C LEU A 350 -33.63 13.51 -3.53
N ALA A 351 -32.86 14.58 -3.70
CA ALA A 351 -32.81 15.69 -2.76
C ALA A 351 -34.14 16.46 -2.70
N ASN A 352 -34.87 16.49 -3.82
CA ASN A 352 -36.17 17.14 -3.92
C ASN A 352 -37.35 16.16 -3.78
N ALA A 353 -37.13 15.00 -3.17
CA ALA A 353 -38.18 14.01 -3.01
C ALA A 353 -39.32 14.52 -2.11
N PRO A 354 -40.60 14.39 -2.55
CA PRO A 354 -41.73 14.84 -1.75
C PRO A 354 -41.85 14.01 -0.46
N PRO A 355 -42.38 14.60 0.62
CA PRO A 355 -42.63 13.85 1.85
C PRO A 355 -43.68 12.76 1.59
N LEU A 356 -43.53 11.61 2.26
CA LEU A 356 -44.37 10.40 2.08
C LEU A 356 -45.90 10.60 2.15
N LYS A 357 -46.36 11.75 2.66
CA LYS A 357 -47.78 12.12 2.77
C LYS A 357 -48.36 12.66 1.46
N ASP A 358 -47.51 13.20 0.59
CA ASP A 358 -47.88 13.93 -0.62
C ASP A 358 -47.55 13.13 -1.89
N VAL A 359 -47.12 11.87 -1.74
CA VAL A 359 -46.67 11.00 -2.84
C VAL A 359 -47.86 10.35 -3.54
N ALA A 360 -48.00 10.59 -4.85
CA ALA A 360 -48.93 9.85 -5.71
C ALA A 360 -48.26 8.60 -6.30
N GLU A 361 -49.04 7.61 -6.78
CA GLU A 361 -48.48 6.41 -7.44
C GLU A 361 -47.62 6.76 -8.66
N VAL A 362 -47.97 7.83 -9.38
CA VAL A 362 -47.24 8.34 -10.56
C VAL A 362 -45.84 8.86 -10.19
N ASP A 363 -45.65 9.33 -8.95
CA ASP A 363 -44.34 9.79 -8.48
C ASP A 363 -43.36 8.64 -8.26
N SER A 364 -43.86 7.41 -8.11
CA SER A 364 -43.03 6.21 -7.94
C SER A 364 -42.24 5.88 -9.20
N ASP A 365 -42.83 6.16 -10.38
CA ASP A 365 -42.21 5.88 -11.67
C ASP A 365 -41.02 6.80 -11.96
N LEU A 366 -41.00 8.00 -11.38
CA LEU A 366 -39.90 8.97 -11.49
C LEU A 366 -38.61 8.47 -10.82
N TYR A 367 -38.71 7.64 -9.78
CA TYR A 367 -37.56 7.10 -9.04
C TYR A 367 -37.12 5.71 -9.52
N LEU A 368 -37.74 5.18 -10.59
CA LEU A 368 -37.29 3.94 -11.18
C LEU A 368 -35.98 4.15 -11.94
N SER A 369 -35.06 3.20 -11.80
CA SER A 369 -33.87 3.16 -12.64
C SER A 369 -34.27 3.06 -14.11
N ARG A 370 -33.63 3.85 -14.97
CA ARG A 370 -33.82 3.79 -16.43
C ARG A 370 -33.34 2.46 -17.03
N SER A 371 -32.45 1.76 -16.34
CA SER A 371 -32.00 0.42 -16.72
C SER A 371 -32.99 -0.64 -16.23
N GLY A 372 -33.67 -1.29 -17.17
CA GLY A 372 -34.66 -2.34 -16.90
C GLY A 372 -34.14 -3.49 -16.01
N PRO A 373 -32.93 -4.04 -16.25
CA PRO A 373 -32.34 -5.07 -15.39
C PRO A 373 -32.13 -4.61 -13.95
N VAL A 374 -31.68 -3.37 -13.76
CA VAL A 374 -31.44 -2.78 -12.44
C VAL A 374 -32.75 -2.56 -11.71
N ALA A 375 -33.76 -2.01 -12.40
CA ALA A 375 -35.10 -1.84 -11.86
C ALA A 375 -35.73 -3.19 -11.48
N TYR A 376 -35.60 -4.21 -12.32
CA TYR A 376 -36.10 -5.56 -12.03
C TYR A 376 -35.43 -6.17 -10.79
N ARG A 377 -34.10 -6.05 -10.68
CA ARG A 377 -33.36 -6.56 -9.52
C ARG A 377 -33.71 -5.81 -8.23
N ALA A 378 -33.84 -4.48 -8.29
CA ALA A 378 -34.28 -3.67 -7.16
C ALA A 378 -35.70 -4.06 -6.69
N ARG A 379 -36.61 -4.34 -7.63
CA ARG A 379 -37.94 -4.89 -7.31
C ARG A 379 -37.83 -6.26 -6.65
N GLN A 380 -36.98 -7.16 -7.16
CA GLN A 380 -36.77 -8.49 -6.59
C GLN A 380 -36.22 -8.41 -5.16
N SER A 381 -35.21 -7.57 -4.91
CA SER A 381 -34.64 -7.39 -3.57
C SER A 381 -35.65 -6.77 -2.60
N HIS A 382 -36.44 -5.80 -3.04
CA HIS A 382 -37.50 -5.21 -2.23
C HIS A 382 -38.57 -6.25 -1.86
N ASN A 383 -39.03 -7.05 -2.83
CA ASN A 383 -39.98 -8.13 -2.58
C ASN A 383 -39.42 -9.20 -1.63
N ALA A 384 -38.14 -9.55 -1.75
CA ALA A 384 -37.47 -10.45 -0.82
C ALA A 384 -37.46 -9.87 0.61
N LEU A 385 -37.16 -8.58 0.77
CA LEU A 385 -37.18 -7.90 2.06
C LEU A 385 -38.58 -7.82 2.67
N LEU A 386 -39.61 -7.52 1.88
CA LEU A 386 -41.00 -7.56 2.32
C LEU A 386 -41.42 -8.96 2.78
N ASN A 387 -41.03 -10.00 2.05
CA ASN A 387 -41.29 -11.38 2.44
C ASN A 387 -40.53 -11.76 3.72
N ALA A 388 -39.28 -11.33 3.87
CA ALA A 388 -38.49 -11.52 5.09
C ALA A 388 -39.19 -10.92 6.33
N SER A 389 -39.80 -9.74 6.18
CA SER A 389 -40.52 -9.06 7.27
C SER A 389 -41.78 -9.79 7.75
N ARG A 390 -42.36 -10.66 6.91
CA ARG A 390 -43.56 -11.46 7.21
C ARG A 390 -43.25 -12.76 7.96
N TYR A 391 -41.99 -13.19 8.00
CA TYR A 391 -41.62 -14.40 8.73
C TYR A 391 -41.49 -14.15 10.24
N PRO A 392 -41.85 -15.14 11.07
CA PRO A 392 -41.58 -15.10 12.51
C PRO A 392 -40.09 -14.86 12.81
N TRP A 393 -39.80 -14.17 13.90
CA TRP A 393 -38.44 -13.71 14.25
C TRP A 393 -37.38 -14.83 14.26
N TRP A 394 -37.75 -16.07 14.58
CA TRP A 394 -36.83 -17.22 14.58
C TRP A 394 -36.43 -17.72 13.18
N LYS A 395 -37.22 -17.43 12.13
CA LYS A 395 -36.82 -17.69 10.73
C LYS A 395 -35.94 -16.60 10.15
N ARG A 396 -35.90 -15.43 10.79
CA ARG A 396 -34.99 -14.33 10.46
C ARG A 396 -33.59 -14.52 11.05
N LEU A 397 -33.44 -15.46 12.00
CA LEU A 397 -32.15 -15.91 12.54
C LEU A 397 -31.43 -16.80 11.50
N GLY A 398 -30.72 -16.14 10.59
CA GLY A 398 -29.96 -16.80 9.51
C GLY A 398 -29.67 -15.83 8.37
N ASP A 399 -30.70 -15.09 7.95
CA ASP A 399 -30.60 -14.08 6.89
C ASP A 399 -29.89 -12.80 7.35
N GLU A 400 -29.85 -12.50 8.65
CA GLU A 400 -29.03 -11.40 9.21
C GLU A 400 -27.51 -11.65 9.07
N PHE A 401 -27.09 -12.85 8.66
CA PHE A 401 -25.70 -13.22 8.41
C PHE A 401 -25.34 -13.27 6.92
N GLN A 402 -26.31 -13.06 6.01
CA GLN A 402 -26.01 -12.77 4.62
C GLN A 402 -25.84 -11.27 4.47
N ASP A 403 -24.64 -10.88 4.07
CA ASP A 403 -24.31 -9.50 3.76
C ASP A 403 -25.25 -9.04 2.62
N PRO A 404 -26.05 -7.97 2.76
CA PRO A 404 -26.85 -7.44 1.65
C PRO A 404 -25.98 -7.03 0.45
N GLU A 405 -24.66 -6.89 0.66
CA GLU A 405 -23.63 -6.65 -0.35
C GLU A 405 -22.87 -7.91 -0.82
N SER A 406 -23.17 -9.13 -0.32
CA SER A 406 -22.53 -10.35 -0.83
C SER A 406 -23.11 -10.73 -2.20
N VAL A 407 -22.79 -9.91 -3.19
CA VAL A 407 -22.96 -10.26 -4.60
C VAL A 407 -21.91 -11.33 -4.90
N PRO A 408 -22.29 -12.50 -5.44
CA PRO A 408 -21.32 -13.44 -5.99
C PRO A 408 -20.43 -12.68 -6.98
N ALA A 409 -19.11 -12.68 -6.74
CA ALA A 409 -18.15 -11.86 -7.47
C ALA A 409 -18.22 -12.05 -9.00
N GLU A 410 -18.73 -13.20 -9.45
CA GLU A 410 -18.94 -13.54 -10.85
C GLU A 410 -19.96 -12.62 -11.57
N ASN A 411 -20.85 -11.91 -10.84
CA ASN A 411 -21.92 -11.09 -11.43
C ASN A 411 -21.73 -9.57 -11.34
N LEU A 412 -20.63 -9.08 -10.76
CA LEU A 412 -20.36 -7.64 -10.65
C LEU A 412 -19.76 -7.06 -11.94
N ALA A 413 -18.94 -7.83 -12.64
CA ALA A 413 -18.23 -7.35 -13.83
C ALA A 413 -19.17 -7.14 -15.04
N GLU A 414 -20.18 -7.98 -15.22
CA GLU A 414 -21.10 -7.90 -16.38
C GLU A 414 -22.15 -6.78 -16.25
N ASN A 415 -22.44 -6.30 -15.04
CA ASN A 415 -23.58 -5.41 -14.80
C ASN A 415 -23.25 -3.91 -14.85
N PHE A 416 -22.01 -3.49 -14.61
CA PHE A 416 -21.67 -2.06 -14.69
C PHE A 416 -21.66 -1.52 -16.12
N GLU A 417 -21.30 -2.34 -17.11
CA GLU A 417 -21.41 -1.96 -18.54
C GLU A 417 -22.88 -1.97 -19.01
N SER A 418 -23.69 -2.93 -18.53
CA SER A 418 -25.13 -3.05 -18.83
C SER A 418 -26.01 -1.96 -18.18
N LEU A 419 -25.54 -1.37 -17.09
CA LEU A 419 -26.24 -0.32 -16.33
C LEU A 419 -26.49 0.97 -17.14
N TYR A 420 -25.76 1.17 -18.25
CA TYR A 420 -25.76 2.41 -19.02
C TYR A 420 -25.88 2.23 -20.53
N PHE A 421 -26.41 1.09 -21.00
CA PHE A 421 -26.93 0.98 -22.36
C PHE A 421 -28.36 1.54 -22.42
N GLY A 422 -28.47 2.71 -23.06
CA GLY A 422 -29.67 3.11 -23.78
C GLY A 422 -29.56 2.68 -25.23
#